data_AF-A0A7S3APC7-F1
#
_entry.id   AF-A0A7S3APC7-F1
#
_cell.length_a   1.000
_cell.length_b   1.000
_cell.length_c   1.000
_cell.angle_alpha   90.00
_cell.angle_beta   90.00
_cell.angle_gamma   90.00
#
_symmetry.space_group_name_H-M   'P 1'
#
loop_
_entity.id
_entity.type
_entity.pdbx_description
1 polymer ?
#
loop_
_entity_poly.entity_id
_entity_poly.type
_entity_poly.pdbx_seq_one_letter_code
_entity_poly.pdbx_strand_id
1 'polypeptide(L)'
;PEGAPPIPLVLMTSDDTDAPTRALLADHGHFGMVAGQITLLKQEKVPCLKDGDAGLALDPADRFRLLTKPHGHGDVHALLHSSGVAARLLAMGTTHLIFIQDTNAQVFGGVVASLGVSVKHGLDLNTLSVPRKAGDASGALMRLTKPDGREVLVNVEYNQLDALIRASLDPRGDCNDETGHSPFPGNTNQLIFALPTYVKTLEESAGAVPEFVNPKYADASRTSFKSPTRLECMMQDLPWLMPQTAKISFTTLDAELFYSPVKNSLADGAKKATAGQNACSAATGEHALYRFNANLMRLAGAKVGAAEIRPFCGIPVEVGPEIVLTPAFRPSVGAAMSRLQGPITISARSSLVLDGDVTVHALDLDGALVVRATPGAKVTIRSLRVANAGSDLEELTKSELADCGVEEVLRLRGYRRVSRAVKEVVFTEPGEFTVEE
;
A
#
# COMPACT_ATOMS: atom_id res chain seq x y z
N PRO A 1 4.52 -13.53 21.14
CA PRO A 1 4.20 -14.46 22.27
C PRO A 1 4.05 -15.88 21.72
N GLU A 2 4.83 -16.83 22.23
CA GLU A 2 4.58 -18.25 21.97
C GLU A 2 3.13 -18.59 22.36
N GLY A 3 2.40 -19.22 21.44
CA GLY A 3 1.01 -19.65 21.67
C GLY A 3 -0.11 -18.68 21.22
N ALA A 4 0.20 -17.50 20.68
CA ALA A 4 -0.83 -16.68 20.01
C ALA A 4 -1.25 -17.34 18.68
N PRO A 5 -2.56 -17.41 18.34
CA PRO A 5 -3.00 -17.97 17.07
C PRO A 5 -2.41 -17.15 15.89
N PRO A 6 -2.03 -17.81 14.79
CA PRO A 6 -1.50 -17.11 13.62
C PRO A 6 -2.55 -16.14 13.05
N ILE A 7 -2.10 -14.98 12.57
CA ILE A 7 -2.98 -13.98 11.95
C ILE A 7 -3.42 -14.54 10.57
N PRO A 8 -4.73 -14.75 10.32
CA PRO A 8 -5.20 -15.23 9.03
C PRO A 8 -4.95 -14.19 7.92
N LEU A 9 -4.55 -14.67 6.74
CA LEU A 9 -4.36 -13.85 5.55
C LEU A 9 -5.31 -14.32 4.45
N VAL A 10 -6.07 -13.40 3.87
CA VAL A 10 -6.88 -13.65 2.67
C VAL A 10 -6.29 -12.87 1.51
N LEU A 11 -6.04 -13.55 0.40
CA LEU A 11 -5.56 -12.95 -0.84
C LEU A 11 -6.64 -13.10 -1.90
N MET A 12 -7.17 -11.98 -2.40
CA MET A 12 -8.01 -11.99 -3.58
C MET A 12 -7.13 -11.96 -4.83
N THR A 13 -7.26 -12.95 -5.69
CA THR A 13 -6.53 -13.06 -6.96
C THR A 13 -7.50 -12.90 -8.14
N SER A 14 -6.97 -12.78 -9.36
CA SER A 14 -7.74 -12.85 -10.60
C SER A 14 -7.16 -13.93 -11.50
N ASP A 15 -7.78 -14.21 -12.66
CA ASP A 15 -7.18 -15.11 -13.65
C ASP A 15 -5.75 -14.73 -14.04
N ASP A 16 -5.42 -13.44 -14.01
CA ASP A 16 -4.12 -12.92 -14.44
C ASP A 16 -3.07 -13.05 -13.32
N THR A 17 -3.49 -13.16 -12.06
CA THR A 17 -2.60 -13.14 -10.88
C THR A 17 -2.62 -14.41 -10.03
N ASP A 18 -3.60 -15.30 -10.16
CA ASP A 18 -3.77 -16.47 -9.28
C ASP A 18 -2.60 -17.46 -9.41
N ALA A 19 -2.29 -17.92 -10.62
CA ALA A 19 -1.20 -18.86 -10.83
C ALA A 19 0.18 -18.29 -10.44
N PRO A 20 0.57 -17.07 -10.86
CA PRO A 20 1.80 -16.43 -10.38
C PRO A 20 1.86 -16.25 -8.87
N THR A 21 0.75 -15.89 -8.21
CA THR A 21 0.69 -15.73 -6.75
C THR A 21 0.93 -17.06 -6.05
N ARG A 22 0.32 -18.15 -6.51
CA ARG A 22 0.53 -19.49 -5.96
C ARG A 22 1.98 -19.95 -6.13
N ALA A 23 2.58 -19.71 -7.30
CA ALA A 23 3.98 -20.02 -7.56
C ALA A 23 4.90 -19.25 -6.59
N LEU A 24 4.70 -17.93 -6.47
CA LEU A 24 5.46 -17.08 -5.55
C LEU A 24 5.37 -17.57 -4.09
N LEU A 25 4.17 -17.93 -3.63
CA LEU A 25 4.01 -18.48 -2.29
C LEU A 25 4.74 -19.82 -2.11
N ALA A 26 4.67 -20.72 -3.09
CA ALA A 26 5.33 -22.01 -3.03
C ALA A 26 6.87 -21.87 -3.05
N ASP A 27 7.40 -21.06 -3.96
CA ASP A 27 8.85 -20.85 -4.17
C ASP A 27 9.54 -20.23 -2.95
N HIS A 28 8.79 -19.50 -2.12
CA HIS A 28 9.28 -18.84 -0.91
C HIS A 28 8.80 -19.52 0.39
N GLY A 29 8.34 -20.77 0.34
CA GLY A 29 7.93 -21.51 1.54
C GLY A 29 6.82 -20.82 2.32
N HIS A 30 5.87 -20.20 1.61
CA HIS A 30 4.77 -19.40 2.12
C HIS A 30 5.21 -18.28 3.06
N PHE A 31 6.45 -17.78 2.90
CA PHE A 31 7.05 -16.75 3.75
C PHE A 31 7.01 -17.10 5.24
N GLY A 32 7.07 -18.40 5.58
CA GLY A 32 7.00 -18.90 6.95
C GLY A 32 5.60 -19.01 7.55
N MET A 33 4.55 -18.73 6.76
CA MET A 33 3.16 -18.94 7.22
C MET A 33 2.83 -20.42 7.33
N VAL A 34 2.08 -20.78 8.37
CA VAL A 34 1.70 -22.18 8.62
C VAL A 34 0.58 -22.63 7.67
N ALA A 35 0.46 -23.95 7.46
CA ALA A 35 -0.59 -24.52 6.63
C ALA A 35 -1.99 -24.04 7.08
N GLY A 36 -2.80 -23.58 6.13
CA GLY A 36 -4.14 -23.04 6.39
C GLY A 36 -4.20 -21.58 6.85
N GLN A 37 -3.07 -20.92 7.08
CA GLN A 37 -3.03 -19.50 7.45
C GLN A 37 -3.39 -18.57 6.27
N ILE A 38 -3.06 -18.96 5.04
CA ILE A 38 -3.35 -18.22 3.81
C ILE A 38 -4.58 -18.83 3.12
N THR A 39 -5.58 -18.01 2.81
CA THR A 39 -6.73 -18.36 1.96
C THR A 39 -6.69 -17.56 0.67
N LEU A 40 -6.64 -18.22 -0.49
CA LEU A 40 -6.74 -17.55 -1.79
C LEU A 40 -8.18 -17.63 -2.31
N LEU A 41 -8.75 -16.48 -2.70
CA LEU A 41 -10.07 -16.35 -3.31
C LEU A 41 -9.90 -15.72 -4.69
N LYS A 42 -10.11 -16.49 -5.75
CA LYS A 42 -9.98 -15.97 -7.12
C LYS A 42 -11.29 -15.32 -7.55
N GLN A 43 -11.23 -14.06 -7.97
CA GLN A 43 -12.36 -13.37 -8.59
C GLN A 43 -12.58 -13.84 -10.02
N GLU A 44 -13.83 -13.77 -10.48
CA GLU A 44 -14.20 -14.10 -11.85
C GLU A 44 -14.20 -12.86 -12.75
N LYS A 45 -14.25 -13.09 -14.07
CA LYS A 45 -14.38 -12.02 -15.06
C LYS A 45 -15.85 -11.83 -15.46
N VAL A 46 -16.20 -10.61 -15.84
CA VAL A 46 -17.52 -10.25 -16.37
C VAL A 46 -17.47 -9.93 -17.86
N PRO A 47 -18.55 -10.15 -18.62
CA PRO A 47 -18.63 -9.77 -20.02
C PRO A 47 -18.40 -8.28 -20.27
N CYS A 48 -17.71 -7.95 -21.35
CA CYS A 48 -17.54 -6.57 -21.80
C CYS A 48 -18.70 -6.10 -22.68
N LEU A 49 -19.02 -4.81 -22.58
CA LEU A 49 -20.00 -4.11 -23.40
C LEU A 49 -19.29 -3.35 -24.52
N LYS A 50 -19.76 -3.53 -25.75
CA LYS A 50 -19.17 -2.93 -26.96
C LYS A 50 -19.66 -1.51 -27.25
N ASP A 51 -20.86 -1.15 -26.80
CA ASP A 51 -21.53 0.12 -27.10
C ASP A 51 -22.52 0.55 -25.99
N GLY A 52 -23.16 1.72 -26.19
CA GLY A 52 -24.14 2.30 -25.27
C GLY A 52 -25.47 1.55 -25.18
N ASP A 53 -25.74 0.63 -26.12
CA ASP A 53 -26.91 -0.26 -26.11
C ASP A 53 -26.63 -1.56 -25.31
N ALA A 54 -25.49 -1.62 -24.63
CA ALA A 54 -25.02 -2.77 -23.85
C ALA A 54 -24.86 -4.06 -24.67
N GLY A 55 -24.52 -3.95 -25.96
CA GLY A 55 -24.19 -5.12 -26.77
C GLY A 55 -22.95 -5.83 -26.25
N LEU A 56 -22.95 -7.16 -26.18
CA LEU A 56 -21.78 -7.93 -25.72
C LEU A 56 -20.62 -7.85 -26.73
N ALA A 57 -19.42 -7.59 -26.21
CA ALA A 57 -18.19 -7.59 -27.00
C ALA A 57 -17.66 -9.02 -27.17
N LEU A 58 -17.21 -9.34 -28.37
CA LEU A 58 -16.54 -10.60 -28.69
C LEU A 58 -15.02 -10.46 -28.51
N ASP A 59 -14.36 -11.57 -28.22
CA ASP A 59 -12.91 -11.63 -28.16
C ASP A 59 -12.31 -11.34 -29.56
N PRO A 60 -11.38 -10.39 -29.70
CA PRO A 60 -10.73 -10.10 -30.99
C PRO A 60 -10.01 -11.31 -31.61
N ALA A 61 -9.57 -12.27 -30.79
CA ALA A 61 -8.90 -13.49 -31.24
C ALA A 61 -9.87 -14.66 -31.49
N ASP A 62 -11.11 -14.59 -30.97
CA ASP A 62 -12.11 -15.65 -31.14
C ASP A 62 -13.55 -15.10 -31.16
N ARG A 63 -14.15 -15.10 -32.35
CA ARG A 63 -15.52 -14.60 -32.57
C ARG A 63 -16.62 -15.40 -31.88
N PHE A 64 -16.33 -16.58 -31.33
CA PHE A 64 -17.28 -17.40 -30.57
C PHE A 64 -17.15 -17.24 -29.06
N ARG A 65 -16.20 -16.41 -28.61
CA ARG A 65 -15.96 -16.12 -27.19
C ARG A 65 -16.32 -14.69 -26.86
N LEU A 66 -16.88 -14.48 -25.67
CA LEU A 66 -17.08 -13.14 -25.13
C LEU A 66 -15.75 -12.57 -24.63
N LEU A 67 -15.51 -11.29 -24.95
CA LEU A 67 -14.46 -10.53 -24.29
C LEU A 67 -14.88 -10.32 -22.84
N THR A 68 -14.00 -10.63 -21.89
CA THR A 68 -14.26 -10.49 -20.46
C THR A 68 -13.15 -9.70 -19.79
N LYS A 69 -13.48 -9.00 -18.70
CA LYS A 69 -12.54 -8.23 -17.87
C LYS A 69 -12.87 -8.43 -16.39
N PRO A 70 -11.93 -8.21 -15.46
CA PRO A 70 -12.23 -8.21 -14.03
C PRO A 70 -13.35 -7.21 -13.71
N HIS A 71 -14.26 -7.65 -12.83
CA HIS A 71 -15.41 -6.87 -12.36
C HIS A 71 -15.02 -5.75 -11.38
N GLY A 72 -13.78 -5.74 -10.90
CA GLY A 72 -13.30 -4.76 -9.93
C GLY A 72 -13.10 -5.39 -8.56
N HIS A 73 -12.53 -4.61 -7.64
CA HIS A 73 -12.12 -5.14 -6.34
C HIS A 73 -13.28 -5.29 -5.34
N GLY A 74 -14.49 -4.81 -5.66
CA GLY A 74 -15.69 -5.03 -4.85
C GLY A 74 -16.11 -6.50 -4.74
N ASP A 75 -15.69 -7.36 -5.69
CA ASP A 75 -15.93 -8.81 -5.65
C ASP A 75 -15.43 -9.47 -4.36
N VAL A 76 -14.46 -8.86 -3.67
CA VAL A 76 -13.92 -9.38 -2.42
C VAL A 76 -15.02 -9.66 -1.39
N HIS A 77 -16.07 -8.85 -1.36
CA HIS A 77 -17.19 -9.00 -0.44
C HIS A 77 -18.03 -10.25 -0.75
N ALA A 78 -18.41 -10.42 -2.02
CA ALA A 78 -19.14 -11.60 -2.48
C ALA A 78 -18.31 -12.87 -2.32
N LEU A 79 -16.99 -12.82 -2.58
CA LEU A 79 -16.08 -13.94 -2.37
C LEU A 79 -15.97 -14.32 -0.89
N LEU A 80 -15.79 -13.34 0.00
CA LEU A 80 -15.72 -13.57 1.46
C LEU A 80 -17.03 -14.12 2.04
N HIS A 81 -18.17 -13.72 1.48
CA HIS A 81 -19.49 -14.24 1.82
C HIS A 81 -19.67 -15.68 1.32
N SER A 82 -19.59 -15.90 0.00
CA SER A 82 -19.89 -17.18 -0.65
C SER A 82 -18.92 -18.31 -0.28
N SER A 83 -17.66 -17.98 0.01
CA SER A 83 -16.68 -18.95 0.51
C SER A 83 -16.86 -19.32 2.00
N GLY A 84 -17.71 -18.58 2.73
CA GLY A 84 -17.87 -18.71 4.18
C GLY A 84 -16.67 -18.23 5.00
N VAL A 85 -15.65 -17.64 4.37
CA VAL A 85 -14.41 -17.22 5.05
C VAL A 85 -14.69 -16.16 6.11
N ALA A 86 -15.51 -15.14 5.81
CA ALA A 86 -15.81 -14.10 6.79
C ALA A 86 -16.56 -14.65 8.02
N ALA A 87 -17.55 -15.51 7.81
CA ALA A 87 -18.29 -16.17 8.88
C ALA A 87 -17.37 -17.09 9.73
N ARG A 88 -16.47 -17.83 9.08
CA ARG A 88 -15.48 -18.66 9.77
C ARG A 88 -14.53 -17.84 10.64
N LEU A 89 -14.01 -16.72 10.12
CA LEU A 89 -13.12 -15.82 10.87
C LEU A 89 -13.84 -15.26 12.11
N LEU A 90 -15.12 -14.89 11.97
CA LEU A 90 -15.94 -14.44 13.09
C LEU A 90 -16.13 -15.55 14.14
N ALA A 91 -16.45 -16.77 13.71
CA ALA A 91 -16.61 -17.93 14.61
C ALA A 91 -15.31 -18.30 15.36
N MET A 92 -14.14 -17.99 14.77
CA MET A 92 -12.84 -18.14 15.41
C MET A 92 -12.51 -17.04 16.43
N GLY A 93 -13.41 -16.07 16.63
CA GLY A 93 -13.21 -14.95 17.56
C GLY A 93 -12.45 -13.76 16.98
N THR A 94 -12.24 -13.72 15.65
CA THR A 94 -11.68 -12.52 15.00
C THR A 94 -12.66 -11.36 15.15
N THR A 95 -12.17 -10.22 15.63
CA THR A 95 -13.03 -9.05 15.89
C THR A 95 -13.00 -8.02 14.77
N HIS A 96 -11.91 -7.95 14.00
CA HIS A 96 -11.71 -6.96 12.94
C HIS A 96 -11.09 -7.60 11.70
N LEU A 97 -11.45 -7.06 10.54
CA LEU A 97 -10.87 -7.41 9.24
C LEU A 97 -10.27 -6.15 8.60
N ILE A 98 -9.02 -6.27 8.15
CA ILE A 98 -8.26 -5.17 7.55
C ILE A 98 -8.05 -5.50 6.07
N PHE A 99 -8.47 -4.59 5.20
CA PHE A 99 -8.21 -4.64 3.77
C PHE A 99 -7.00 -3.78 3.46
N ILE A 100 -6.07 -4.32 2.69
CA ILE A 100 -4.89 -3.61 2.20
C ILE A 100 -4.78 -3.77 0.68
N GLN A 101 -4.26 -2.74 0.02
CA GLN A 101 -3.87 -2.81 -1.39
C GLN A 101 -2.44 -3.39 -1.58
N ASP A 102 -2.16 -3.82 -2.80
CA ASP A 102 -0.98 -4.61 -3.20
C ASP A 102 0.37 -3.89 -3.06
N THR A 103 0.47 -2.61 -3.40
CA THR A 103 1.76 -1.91 -3.55
C THR A 103 1.96 -0.68 -2.66
N ASN A 104 1.19 -0.54 -1.57
CA ASN A 104 1.45 0.49 -0.55
C ASN A 104 2.11 -0.12 0.70
N ALA A 105 3.42 -0.31 0.67
CA ALA A 105 4.16 -0.92 1.79
C ALA A 105 4.10 -0.10 3.09
N GLN A 106 3.91 1.22 3.02
CA GLN A 106 3.84 2.08 4.20
C GLN A 106 2.57 1.86 5.04
N VAL A 107 1.56 1.14 4.52
CA VAL A 107 0.32 0.84 5.25
C VAL A 107 0.58 0.19 6.60
N PHE A 108 1.59 -0.67 6.70
CA PHE A 108 1.90 -1.39 7.95
C PHE A 108 2.43 -0.48 9.07
N GLY A 109 2.89 0.73 8.72
CA GLY A 109 3.25 1.74 9.71
C GLY A 109 2.03 2.39 10.38
N GLY A 110 0.91 2.50 9.66
CA GLY A 110 -0.27 3.25 10.11
C GLY A 110 -1.46 2.39 10.52
N VAL A 111 -1.64 1.23 9.90
CA VAL A 111 -2.87 0.42 10.01
C VAL A 111 -3.13 -0.10 11.42
N VAL A 112 -2.07 -0.40 12.18
CA VAL A 112 -2.19 -0.84 13.59
C VAL A 112 -2.68 0.31 14.48
N ALA A 113 -2.21 1.54 14.24
CA ALA A 113 -2.69 2.71 14.96
C ALA A 113 -4.15 3.02 14.60
N SER A 114 -4.50 2.94 13.31
CA SER A 114 -5.89 3.08 12.83
C SER A 114 -6.81 2.00 13.41
N LEU A 115 -6.35 0.75 13.54
CA LEU A 115 -7.10 -0.30 14.24
C LEU A 115 -7.34 0.07 15.71
N GLY A 116 -6.33 0.59 16.40
CA GLY A 116 -6.47 1.10 17.77
C GLY A 116 -7.53 2.21 17.88
N VAL A 117 -7.59 3.11 16.90
CA VAL A 117 -8.66 4.13 16.80
C VAL A 117 -10.02 3.48 16.61
N SER A 118 -10.14 2.49 15.72
CA SER A 118 -11.40 1.74 15.51
C SER A 118 -11.92 1.12 16.81
N VAL A 119 -11.05 0.44 17.55
CA VAL A 119 -11.39 -0.19 18.83
C VAL A 119 -11.80 0.86 19.86
N LYS A 120 -11.00 1.94 20.02
CA LYS A 120 -11.26 2.99 21.01
C LYS A 120 -12.61 3.68 20.79
N HIS A 121 -12.99 3.91 19.54
CA HIS A 121 -14.20 4.63 19.18
C HIS A 121 -15.39 3.71 18.82
N GLY A 122 -15.17 2.39 18.85
CA GLY A 122 -16.17 1.39 18.47
C GLY A 122 -16.68 1.59 17.05
N LEU A 123 -15.77 1.81 16.08
CA LEU A 123 -16.12 2.03 14.68
C LEU A 123 -16.45 0.71 13.99
N ASP A 124 -17.54 0.69 13.23
CA ASP A 124 -17.93 -0.44 12.39
C ASP A 124 -17.13 -0.48 11.08
N LEU A 125 -16.76 0.71 10.58
CA LEU A 125 -15.79 0.89 9.51
C LEU A 125 -14.94 2.12 9.81
N ASN A 126 -13.63 1.94 9.69
CA ASN A 126 -12.65 3.00 9.69
C ASN A 126 -11.82 2.93 8.40
N THR A 127 -11.86 3.99 7.60
CA THR A 127 -10.99 4.13 6.43
C THR A 127 -9.71 4.87 6.82
N LEU A 128 -8.54 4.29 6.55
CA LEU A 128 -7.30 5.04 6.65
C LEU A 128 -7.27 6.07 5.52
N SER A 129 -7.19 7.35 5.88
CA SER A 129 -7.15 8.46 4.95
C SER A 129 -5.85 9.25 5.07
N VAL A 130 -5.60 10.08 4.08
CA VAL A 130 -4.49 11.05 4.09
C VAL A 130 -4.98 12.40 3.57
N PRO A 131 -4.33 13.53 3.91
CA PRO A 131 -4.57 14.78 3.20
C PRO A 131 -4.33 14.57 1.70
N ARG A 132 -5.26 15.05 0.86
CA ARG A 132 -5.13 15.02 -0.62
C ARG A 132 -5.12 16.43 -1.15
N LYS A 133 -4.57 16.64 -2.34
CA LYS A 133 -4.74 17.88 -3.08
C LYS A 133 -5.95 17.79 -4.01
N ALA A 134 -6.63 18.91 -4.21
CA ALA A 134 -7.66 19.04 -5.22
C ALA A 134 -7.11 18.64 -6.60
N GLY A 135 -7.90 17.86 -7.35
CA GLY A 135 -7.50 17.30 -8.64
C GLY A 135 -6.57 16.07 -8.58
N ASP A 136 -6.20 15.59 -7.38
CA ASP A 136 -5.51 14.30 -7.26
C ASP A 136 -6.42 13.16 -7.75
N ALA A 137 -5.82 12.18 -8.44
CA ALA A 137 -6.48 10.96 -8.90
C ALA A 137 -6.67 9.95 -7.75
N SER A 138 -7.40 10.39 -6.72
CA SER A 138 -7.78 9.64 -5.53
C SER A 138 -9.16 10.10 -5.09
N GLY A 139 -10.05 9.16 -4.78
CA GLY A 139 -11.37 9.49 -4.21
C GLY A 139 -11.26 10.22 -2.87
N ALA A 140 -12.34 10.90 -2.50
CA ALA A 140 -12.42 11.67 -1.26
C ALA A 140 -13.52 11.13 -0.35
N LEU A 141 -13.26 11.12 0.95
CA LEU A 141 -14.25 10.70 1.94
C LEU A 141 -15.20 11.85 2.24
N MET A 142 -16.48 11.64 1.92
CA MET A 142 -17.54 12.64 2.07
C MET A 142 -18.74 12.06 2.78
N ARG A 143 -19.36 12.89 3.62
CA ARG A 143 -20.68 12.63 4.17
C ARG A 143 -21.71 13.09 3.15
N LEU A 144 -22.49 12.15 2.62
CA LEU A 144 -23.56 12.40 1.67
C LEU A 144 -24.91 12.26 2.37
N THR A 145 -25.82 13.19 2.08
CA THR A 145 -27.20 13.16 2.59
C THR A 145 -28.13 12.77 1.44
N LYS A 146 -28.87 11.66 1.62
CA LYS A 146 -29.90 11.20 0.68
C LYS A 146 -31.14 12.12 0.77
N PRO A 147 -32.01 12.14 -0.26
CA PRO A 147 -33.25 12.93 -0.23
C PRO A 147 -34.19 12.61 0.94
N ASP A 148 -34.10 11.40 1.49
CA ASP A 148 -34.88 10.95 2.66
C ASP A 148 -34.24 11.32 4.01
N GLY A 149 -33.16 12.11 4.00
CA GLY A 149 -32.45 12.59 5.18
C GLY A 149 -31.41 11.61 5.74
N ARG A 150 -31.30 10.39 5.21
CA ARG A 150 -30.25 9.45 5.63
C ARG A 150 -28.88 9.96 5.23
N GLU A 151 -27.92 9.81 6.13
CA GLU A 151 -26.52 10.15 5.86
C GLU A 151 -25.69 8.89 5.70
N VAL A 152 -24.64 9.01 4.89
CA VAL A 152 -23.63 7.98 4.76
C VAL A 152 -22.28 8.63 4.50
N LEU A 153 -21.25 8.19 5.22
CA LEU A 153 -19.87 8.54 4.94
C LEU A 153 -19.32 7.52 3.95
N VAL A 154 -18.97 7.97 2.76
CA VAL A 154 -18.51 7.13 1.66
C VAL A 154 -17.35 7.77 0.92
N ASN A 155 -16.68 6.96 0.11
CA ASN A 155 -15.77 7.46 -0.90
C ASN A 155 -16.56 8.00 -2.10
N VAL A 156 -16.22 9.22 -2.53
CA VAL A 156 -16.64 9.79 -3.81
C VAL A 156 -15.43 9.78 -4.73
N GLU A 157 -15.53 9.09 -5.86
CA GLU A 157 -14.42 8.95 -6.81
C GLU A 157 -14.01 10.30 -7.42
N TYR A 158 -12.72 10.45 -7.69
CA TYR A 158 -12.13 11.72 -8.17
C TYR A 158 -12.74 12.23 -9.47
N ASN A 159 -13.24 11.33 -10.33
CA ASN A 159 -13.90 11.65 -11.59
C ASN A 159 -15.34 12.16 -11.41
N GLN A 160 -15.93 12.02 -10.23
CA GLN A 160 -17.27 12.50 -9.87
C GLN A 160 -17.21 13.69 -8.88
N LEU A 161 -16.14 13.76 -8.09
CA LEU A 161 -15.98 14.67 -6.97
C LEU A 161 -16.21 16.15 -7.32
N ASP A 162 -15.52 16.67 -8.35
CA ASP A 162 -15.62 18.08 -8.73
C ASP A 162 -17.05 18.45 -9.15
N ALA A 163 -17.67 17.62 -9.99
CA ALA A 163 -19.04 17.83 -10.45
C ALA A 163 -20.05 17.79 -9.28
N LEU A 164 -19.87 16.85 -8.35
CA LEU A 164 -20.71 16.74 -7.15
C LEU A 164 -20.58 17.99 -6.26
N ILE A 165 -19.36 18.45 -5.98
CA ILE A 165 -19.13 19.63 -5.14
C ILE A 165 -19.74 20.87 -5.79
N ARG A 166 -19.53 21.09 -7.10
CA ARG A 166 -20.13 22.22 -7.83
C ARG A 166 -21.64 22.25 -7.76
N ALA A 167 -22.26 21.07 -7.84
CA ALA A 167 -23.72 20.95 -7.84
C ALA A 167 -24.34 21.13 -6.45
N SER A 168 -23.63 20.77 -5.38
CA SER A 168 -24.26 20.58 -4.06
C SER A 168 -23.67 21.40 -2.91
N LEU A 169 -22.45 21.91 -3.04
CA LEU A 169 -21.74 22.52 -1.90
C LEU A 169 -21.05 23.84 -2.24
N ASP A 170 -20.19 23.86 -3.26
CA ASP A 170 -19.37 25.02 -3.61
C ASP A 170 -19.22 25.14 -5.13
N PRO A 171 -19.67 26.24 -5.76
CA PRO A 171 -19.60 26.42 -7.21
C PRO A 171 -18.17 26.40 -7.77
N ARG A 172 -17.15 26.61 -6.92
CA ARG A 172 -15.74 26.53 -7.31
C ARG A 172 -15.28 25.09 -7.57
N GLY A 173 -15.99 24.08 -7.07
CA GLY A 173 -15.66 22.67 -7.21
C GLY A 173 -14.62 22.20 -6.19
N ASP A 174 -13.89 21.13 -6.51
CA ASP A 174 -12.84 20.60 -5.63
C ASP A 174 -11.67 21.59 -5.58
N CYS A 175 -11.48 22.25 -4.44
CA CYS A 175 -10.47 23.29 -4.22
C CYS A 175 -9.72 23.02 -2.92
N ASN A 176 -8.44 23.41 -2.88
CA ASN A 176 -7.65 23.37 -1.66
C ASN A 176 -8.09 24.49 -0.70
N ASP A 177 -8.09 24.20 0.60
CA ASP A 177 -8.26 25.17 1.67
C ASP A 177 -6.93 25.84 2.06
N GLU A 178 -6.93 26.63 3.15
CA GLU A 178 -5.77 27.37 3.65
C GLU A 178 -4.58 26.47 4.03
N THR A 179 -4.81 25.18 4.27
CA THR A 179 -3.75 24.19 4.55
C THR A 179 -3.05 23.69 3.28
N GLY A 180 -3.52 24.10 2.10
CA GLY A 180 -3.01 23.65 0.80
C GLY A 180 -3.52 22.28 0.36
N HIS A 181 -4.53 21.74 1.06
CA HIS A 181 -5.15 20.43 0.78
C HIS A 181 -6.65 20.57 0.56
N SER A 182 -7.27 19.58 -0.08
CA SER A 182 -8.72 19.48 -0.15
C SER A 182 -9.28 19.30 1.27
N PRO A 183 -10.41 19.96 1.63
CA PRO A 183 -11.05 19.76 2.92
C PRO A 183 -11.62 18.34 3.09
N PHE A 184 -11.70 17.57 2.00
CA PHE A 184 -12.14 16.18 1.99
C PHE A 184 -10.92 15.24 1.97
N PRO A 185 -10.73 14.40 3.00
CA PRO A 185 -9.60 13.48 3.09
C PRO A 185 -9.57 12.49 1.92
N GLY A 186 -8.37 12.17 1.44
CA GLY A 186 -8.16 11.17 0.40
C GLY A 186 -8.34 9.75 0.92
N ASN A 187 -9.10 8.95 0.19
CA ASN A 187 -9.25 7.53 0.46
C ASN A 187 -8.01 6.76 -0.02
N THR A 188 -7.34 6.04 0.89
CA THR A 188 -6.19 5.19 0.56
C THR A 188 -6.58 3.74 0.24
N ASN A 189 -7.87 3.45 0.34
CA ASN A 189 -8.48 2.13 0.21
C ASN A 189 -8.01 1.08 1.24
N GLN A 190 -7.51 1.54 2.40
CA GLN A 190 -7.20 0.66 3.52
C GLN A 190 -8.35 0.72 4.52
N LEU A 191 -9.11 -0.37 4.59
CA LEU A 191 -10.41 -0.42 5.25
C LEU A 191 -10.32 -1.33 6.48
N ILE A 192 -10.81 -0.85 7.62
CA ILE A 192 -10.80 -1.60 8.88
C ILE A 192 -12.26 -1.78 9.30
N PHE A 193 -12.76 -3.00 9.17
CA PHE A 193 -14.13 -3.34 9.52
C PHE A 193 -14.19 -4.03 10.88
N ALA A 194 -15.19 -3.69 11.68
CA ALA A 194 -15.63 -4.55 12.77
C ALA A 194 -16.31 -5.79 12.16
N LEU A 195 -15.75 -6.97 12.43
CA LEU A 195 -16.15 -8.19 11.74
C LEU A 195 -17.62 -8.60 11.97
N PRO A 196 -18.23 -8.40 13.17
CA PRO A 196 -19.64 -8.71 13.37
C PRO A 196 -20.57 -7.92 12.43
N THR A 197 -20.38 -6.60 12.34
CA THR A 197 -21.19 -5.73 11.47
C THR A 197 -20.92 -6.03 10.00
N TYR A 198 -19.66 -6.31 9.65
CA TYR A 198 -19.27 -6.71 8.29
C TYR A 198 -19.97 -7.98 7.84
N VAL A 199 -19.90 -9.06 8.63
CA VAL A 199 -20.54 -10.35 8.31
C VAL A 199 -22.06 -10.19 8.17
N LYS A 200 -22.71 -9.47 9.10
CA LYS A 200 -24.15 -9.19 8.99
C LYS A 200 -24.48 -8.45 7.69
N THR A 201 -23.68 -7.45 7.32
CA THR A 201 -23.87 -6.71 6.07
C THR A 201 -23.74 -7.63 4.86
N LEU A 202 -22.77 -8.56 4.86
CA LEU A 202 -22.59 -9.54 3.81
C LEU A 202 -23.76 -10.53 3.71
N GLU A 203 -24.30 -11.00 4.84
CA GLU A 203 -25.47 -11.89 4.87
C GLU A 203 -26.71 -11.23 4.26
N GLU A 204 -26.92 -9.94 4.53
CA GLU A 204 -28.06 -9.17 4.00
C GLU A 204 -27.91 -8.83 2.51
N SER A 205 -26.67 -8.58 2.04
CA SER A 205 -26.41 -8.19 0.65
C SER A 205 -25.92 -9.31 -0.26
N ALA A 206 -25.72 -10.52 0.27
CA ALA A 206 -24.93 -11.59 -0.34
C ALA A 206 -23.51 -11.17 -0.74
N GLY A 207 -22.99 -10.08 -0.16
CA GLY A 207 -21.72 -9.46 -0.51
C GLY A 207 -21.73 -8.69 -1.84
N ALA A 208 -22.88 -8.52 -2.50
CA ALA A 208 -22.98 -7.62 -3.65
C ALA A 208 -22.88 -6.17 -3.18
N VAL A 209 -22.14 -5.34 -3.92
CA VAL A 209 -22.01 -3.89 -3.69
C VAL A 209 -22.49 -3.12 -4.92
N PRO A 210 -22.81 -1.82 -4.81
CA PRO A 210 -23.24 -1.03 -5.96
C PRO A 210 -22.27 -1.15 -7.15
N GLU A 211 -22.84 -1.35 -8.33
CA GLU A 211 -22.11 -1.41 -9.59
C GLU A 211 -22.17 -0.06 -10.32
N PHE A 212 -21.15 0.22 -11.12
CA PHE A 212 -21.10 1.38 -12.01
C PHE A 212 -20.45 0.99 -13.34
N VAL A 213 -20.46 1.91 -14.31
CA VAL A 213 -19.75 1.75 -15.59
C VAL A 213 -18.99 3.04 -15.90
N ASN A 214 -17.74 2.90 -16.36
CA ASN A 214 -16.89 4.04 -16.72
C ASN A 214 -16.34 3.92 -18.15
N PRO A 215 -17.18 4.12 -19.18
CA PRO A 215 -16.77 3.95 -20.57
C PRO A 215 -15.74 5.00 -20.98
N LYS A 216 -14.64 4.55 -21.61
CA LYS A 216 -13.68 5.42 -22.28
C LYS A 216 -14.16 5.66 -23.70
N TYR A 217 -14.54 6.90 -24.02
CA TYR A 217 -15.02 7.28 -25.34
C TYR A 217 -13.87 7.56 -26.32
N ALA A 218 -14.11 7.32 -27.60
CA ALA A 218 -13.14 7.57 -28.67
C ALA A 218 -12.86 9.07 -28.86
N ASP A 219 -13.89 9.89 -28.66
CA ASP A 219 -13.84 11.34 -28.79
C ASP A 219 -14.89 12.04 -27.89
N ALA A 220 -14.94 13.37 -27.97
CA ALA A 220 -15.82 14.20 -27.16
C ALA A 220 -17.33 14.06 -27.49
N SER A 221 -17.70 13.44 -28.62
CA SER A 221 -19.12 13.20 -28.95
C SER A 221 -19.77 12.14 -28.05
N ARG A 222 -18.96 11.29 -27.41
CA ARG A 222 -19.38 10.19 -26.53
C ARG A 222 -20.36 9.21 -27.19
N THR A 223 -20.25 9.02 -28.50
CA THR A 223 -21.11 8.11 -29.29
C THR A 223 -20.53 6.71 -29.43
N SER A 224 -19.21 6.55 -29.33
CA SER A 224 -18.52 5.26 -29.45
C SER A 224 -17.43 5.08 -28.41
N PHE A 225 -17.21 3.83 -27.98
CA PHE A 225 -16.17 3.50 -27.02
C PHE A 225 -14.80 3.37 -27.72
N LYS A 226 -13.75 3.92 -27.10
CA LYS A 226 -12.35 3.70 -27.49
C LYS A 226 -11.94 2.23 -27.32
N SER A 227 -12.57 1.54 -26.36
CA SER A 227 -12.40 0.12 -26.11
C SER A 227 -13.63 -0.40 -25.36
N PRO A 228 -14.04 -1.67 -25.53
CA PRO A 228 -15.13 -2.26 -24.77
C PRO A 228 -15.00 -2.01 -23.25
N THR A 229 -16.11 -1.64 -22.63
CA THR A 229 -16.21 -1.37 -21.18
C THR A 229 -16.79 -2.58 -20.45
N ARG A 230 -16.93 -2.52 -19.12
CA ARG A 230 -17.61 -3.54 -18.30
C ARG A 230 -18.26 -2.87 -17.09
N LEU A 231 -19.18 -3.57 -16.43
CA LEU A 231 -19.63 -3.20 -15.10
C LEU A 231 -18.45 -3.32 -14.12
N GLU A 232 -18.38 -2.40 -13.18
CA GLU A 232 -17.34 -2.33 -12.17
C GLU A 232 -17.97 -2.20 -10.78
N CYS A 233 -17.31 -2.75 -9.77
CA CYS A 233 -17.68 -2.59 -8.36
C CYS A 233 -16.46 -2.26 -7.49
N MET A 234 -16.67 -1.43 -6.47
CA MET A 234 -15.60 -0.96 -5.58
C MET A 234 -15.73 -1.54 -4.16
N MET A 235 -14.62 -1.85 -3.51
CA MET A 235 -14.67 -2.44 -2.15
C MET A 235 -14.98 -1.39 -1.08
N GLN A 236 -14.64 -0.14 -1.36
CA GLN A 236 -14.99 1.01 -0.54
C GLN A 236 -16.47 1.41 -0.62
N ASP A 237 -17.29 0.74 -1.44
CA ASP A 237 -18.72 1.02 -1.60
C ASP A 237 -19.63 0.16 -0.71
N LEU A 238 -19.09 -0.81 0.04
CA LEU A 238 -19.86 -1.54 1.06
C LEU A 238 -20.62 -0.64 2.06
N PRO A 239 -20.12 0.55 2.49
CA PRO A 239 -20.83 1.48 3.35
C PRO A 239 -22.25 1.85 2.91
N TRP A 240 -22.54 1.80 1.61
CA TRP A 240 -23.88 2.05 1.09
C TRP A 240 -24.94 1.07 1.60
N LEU A 241 -24.50 -0.11 2.03
CA LEU A 241 -25.32 -1.24 2.45
C LEU A 241 -25.31 -1.45 3.96
N MET A 242 -24.40 -0.78 4.69
CA MET A 242 -24.33 -0.89 6.14
C MET A 242 -25.56 -0.25 6.80
N PRO A 243 -26.01 -0.77 7.95
CA PRO A 243 -27.15 -0.20 8.66
C PRO A 243 -26.85 1.24 9.07
N GLN A 244 -27.88 2.10 9.14
CA GLN A 244 -27.73 3.51 9.52
C GLN A 244 -27.17 3.72 10.94
N THR A 245 -27.26 2.70 11.79
CA THR A 245 -26.65 2.70 13.13
C THR A 245 -25.14 2.43 13.10
N ALA A 246 -24.57 2.03 11.95
CA ALA A 246 -23.16 1.74 11.82
C ALA A 246 -22.32 3.01 11.99
N LYS A 247 -21.30 2.92 12.84
CA LYS A 247 -20.34 3.99 13.10
C LYS A 247 -19.23 3.94 12.05
N ILE A 248 -19.43 4.69 10.97
CA ILE A 248 -18.47 4.82 9.87
C ILE A 248 -17.66 6.10 10.07
N SER A 249 -16.33 5.98 10.02
CA SER A 249 -15.41 7.11 10.15
C SER A 249 -14.10 6.86 9.38
N PHE A 250 -13.14 7.75 9.58
CA PHE A 250 -11.81 7.65 8.99
C PHE A 250 -10.73 8.09 9.98
N THR A 251 -9.50 7.64 9.74
CA THR A 251 -8.30 8.06 10.46
C THR A 251 -7.34 8.69 9.48
N THR A 252 -7.16 10.00 9.57
CA THR A 252 -6.22 10.73 8.70
C THR A 252 -4.80 10.65 9.27
N LEU A 253 -3.88 10.13 8.47
CA LEU A 253 -2.45 10.11 8.75
C LEU A 253 -1.69 10.98 7.75
N ASP A 254 -0.43 11.26 8.05
CA ASP A 254 0.45 12.00 7.15
C ASP A 254 0.66 11.25 5.82
N ALA A 255 0.44 11.94 4.70
CA ALA A 255 0.51 11.33 3.37
C ALA A 255 1.92 10.85 3.03
N GLU A 256 2.94 11.61 3.41
CA GLU A 256 4.34 11.34 3.07
C GLU A 256 4.91 10.13 3.82
N LEU A 257 4.38 9.86 5.01
CA LEU A 257 4.83 8.76 5.87
C LEU A 257 4.04 7.46 5.68
N PHE A 258 2.76 7.54 5.29
CA PHE A 258 1.85 6.39 5.34
C PHE A 258 1.18 6.04 4.00
N TYR A 259 1.43 6.80 2.94
CA TYR A 259 0.85 6.56 1.62
C TYR A 259 1.85 6.76 0.47
N SER A 260 2.45 5.66 0.06
CA SER A 260 3.36 5.63 -1.09
C SER A 260 3.06 4.42 -1.99
N PRO A 261 1.92 4.45 -2.72
CA PRO A 261 1.59 3.38 -3.66
C PRO A 261 2.53 3.41 -4.87
N VAL A 262 2.82 2.23 -5.43
CA VAL A 262 3.55 2.10 -6.70
C VAL A 262 2.56 1.71 -7.79
N LYS A 263 2.14 2.71 -8.58
CA LYS A 263 1.06 2.55 -9.58
C LYS A 263 1.34 3.16 -10.95
N ASN A 264 2.37 3.98 -11.07
CA ASN A 264 2.70 4.64 -12.34
C ASN A 264 4.01 4.11 -12.93
N SER A 265 4.04 3.99 -14.26
CA SER A 265 5.25 3.77 -15.05
C SER A 265 6.23 4.94 -14.87
N LEU A 266 7.50 4.77 -15.29
CA LEU A 266 8.46 5.89 -15.30
C LEU A 266 7.94 7.08 -16.11
N ALA A 267 7.37 6.83 -17.28
CA ALA A 267 6.86 7.88 -18.17
C ALA A 267 5.68 8.65 -17.54
N ASP A 268 4.72 7.95 -16.94
CA ASP A 268 3.57 8.62 -16.32
C ASP A 268 3.92 9.25 -14.98
N GLY A 269 4.85 8.64 -14.22
CA GLY A 269 5.43 9.23 -13.02
C GLY A 269 6.14 10.55 -13.31
N ALA A 270 6.95 10.63 -14.37
CA ALA A 270 7.63 11.85 -14.78
C ALA A 270 6.65 12.95 -15.24
N LYS A 271 5.59 12.59 -15.99
CA LYS A 271 4.52 13.53 -16.35
C LYS A 271 3.81 14.10 -15.12
N LYS A 272 3.48 13.24 -14.14
CA LYS A 272 2.85 13.64 -12.89
C LYS A 272 3.75 14.56 -12.06
N ALA A 273 5.02 14.20 -11.92
CA ALA A 273 6.00 15.03 -11.22
C ALA A 273 6.13 16.43 -11.85
N THR A 274 6.17 16.51 -13.19
CA THR A 274 6.19 17.78 -13.93
C THR A 274 4.94 18.63 -13.66
N ALA A 275 3.78 17.98 -13.47
CA ALA A 275 2.52 18.64 -13.11
C ALA A 275 2.41 18.95 -11.60
N GLY A 276 3.47 18.75 -10.79
CA GLY A 276 3.45 18.98 -9.34
C GLY A 276 2.64 17.95 -8.55
N GLN A 277 2.31 16.81 -9.17
CA GLN A 277 1.59 15.69 -8.54
C GLN A 277 2.57 14.62 -8.04
N ASN A 278 2.12 13.78 -7.10
CA ASN A 278 2.90 12.64 -6.65
C ASN A 278 3.11 11.65 -7.82
N ALA A 279 4.38 11.26 -8.04
CA ALA A 279 4.76 10.37 -9.12
C ALA A 279 4.27 8.93 -8.89
N CYS A 280 4.12 8.48 -7.64
CA CYS A 280 3.73 7.11 -7.28
C CYS A 280 4.40 6.02 -8.14
N SER A 281 5.70 6.17 -8.38
CA SER A 281 6.54 5.26 -9.16
C SER A 281 7.31 4.31 -8.24
N ALA A 282 7.96 3.29 -8.81
CA ALA A 282 8.77 2.34 -8.05
C ALA A 282 9.90 3.05 -7.28
N ALA A 283 10.54 4.04 -7.90
CA ALA A 283 11.59 4.84 -7.28
C ALA A 283 11.10 5.62 -6.06
N THR A 284 9.95 6.31 -6.19
CA THR A 284 9.38 7.07 -5.06
C THR A 284 8.86 6.13 -3.95
N GLY A 285 8.33 4.96 -4.31
CA GLY A 285 7.91 3.93 -3.37
C GLY A 285 9.07 3.41 -2.52
N GLU A 286 10.17 3.04 -3.18
CA GLU A 286 11.39 2.56 -2.53
C GLU A 286 11.97 3.61 -1.56
N HIS A 287 12.17 4.84 -2.03
CA HIS A 287 12.75 5.90 -1.21
C HIS A 287 11.84 6.38 -0.07
N ALA A 288 10.52 6.25 -0.22
CA ALA A 288 9.58 6.53 0.88
C ALA A 288 9.77 5.55 2.06
N LEU A 289 10.16 4.30 1.80
CA LEU A 289 10.50 3.34 2.87
C LEU A 289 11.81 3.72 3.58
N TYR A 290 12.85 4.10 2.83
CA TYR A 290 14.11 4.58 3.41
C TYR A 290 13.89 5.83 4.27
N ARG A 291 13.14 6.79 3.76
CA ARG A 291 12.75 8.00 4.48
C ARG A 291 11.99 7.70 5.77
N PHE A 292 11.01 6.79 5.71
CA PHE A 292 10.25 6.39 6.90
C PHE A 292 11.18 5.80 7.97
N ASN A 293 12.12 4.93 7.58
CA ASN A 293 13.06 4.32 8.51
C ASN A 293 14.08 5.34 9.06
N ALA A 294 14.55 6.27 8.24
CA ALA A 294 15.41 7.38 8.67
C ALA A 294 14.69 8.29 9.68
N ASN A 295 13.41 8.61 9.45
CA ASN A 295 12.62 9.42 10.37
C ASN A 295 12.38 8.70 11.70
N LEU A 296 12.16 7.37 11.67
CA LEU A 296 12.06 6.57 12.89
C LEU A 296 13.37 6.59 13.70
N MET A 297 14.51 6.45 13.03
CA MET A 297 15.83 6.55 13.68
C MET A 297 16.04 7.94 14.31
N ARG A 298 15.67 9.01 13.60
CA ARG A 298 15.72 10.38 14.15
C ARG A 298 14.81 10.55 15.36
N LEU A 299 13.61 9.98 15.31
CA LEU A 299 12.68 9.98 16.45
C LEU A 299 13.28 9.28 17.67
N ALA A 300 14.08 8.22 17.46
CA ALA A 300 14.85 7.54 18.52
C ALA A 300 16.07 8.33 19.04
N GLY A 301 16.32 9.53 18.51
CA GLY A 301 17.45 10.39 18.91
C GLY A 301 18.71 10.23 18.07
N ALA A 302 18.68 9.42 17.00
CA ALA A 302 19.82 9.27 16.10
C ALA A 302 20.05 10.51 15.23
N LYS A 303 21.31 10.81 14.93
CA LYS A 303 21.73 11.83 13.97
C LYS A 303 21.83 11.21 12.58
N VAL A 304 20.79 11.35 11.78
CA VAL A 304 20.71 10.78 10.42
C VAL A 304 20.82 11.88 9.37
N GLY A 305 21.79 11.75 8.46
CA GLY A 305 22.07 12.69 7.38
C GLY A 305 20.83 13.02 6.53
N ALA A 306 20.77 14.26 6.03
CA ALA A 306 19.65 14.75 5.24
C ALA A 306 19.57 14.05 3.87
N ALA A 307 18.35 13.93 3.32
CA ALA A 307 18.15 13.52 1.96
C ALA A 307 18.28 14.71 1.01
N GLU A 308 18.65 14.44 -0.24
CA GLU A 308 18.71 15.42 -1.32
C GLU A 308 17.80 14.98 -2.47
N ILE A 309 17.23 15.95 -3.19
CA ILE A 309 16.43 15.66 -4.38
C ILE A 309 17.38 15.32 -5.53
N ARG A 310 17.29 14.08 -6.00
CA ARG A 310 17.99 13.61 -7.19
C ARG A 310 16.97 13.06 -8.20
N PRO A 311 16.96 13.54 -9.45
CA PRO A 311 16.08 12.98 -10.46
C PRO A 311 16.59 11.63 -10.99
N PHE A 312 15.67 10.70 -11.22
CA PHE A 312 15.88 9.49 -12.01
C PHE A 312 14.77 9.39 -13.05
N CYS A 313 15.15 9.31 -14.32
CA CYS A 313 14.26 9.25 -15.47
C CYS A 313 13.22 10.40 -15.48
N GLY A 314 13.63 11.59 -15.02
CA GLY A 314 12.76 12.77 -14.88
C GLY A 314 11.82 12.75 -13.67
N ILE A 315 11.95 11.77 -12.77
CA ILE A 315 11.20 11.70 -11.51
C ILE A 315 12.12 12.21 -10.38
N PRO A 316 11.76 13.29 -9.66
CA PRO A 316 12.50 13.73 -8.48
C PRO A 316 12.32 12.73 -7.34
N VAL A 317 13.43 12.29 -6.76
CA VAL A 317 13.46 11.31 -5.66
C VAL A 317 14.28 11.87 -4.50
N GLU A 318 13.77 11.73 -3.28
CA GLU A 318 14.50 12.07 -2.05
C GLU A 318 15.52 10.98 -1.73
N VAL A 319 16.76 11.18 -2.18
CA VAL A 319 17.88 10.27 -1.96
C VAL A 319 18.59 10.67 -0.67
N GLY A 320 18.40 9.87 0.37
CA GLY A 320 19.14 9.94 1.62
C GLY A 320 19.69 8.56 1.99
N PRO A 321 20.00 8.32 3.27
CA PRO A 321 20.55 7.04 3.68
C PRO A 321 19.55 5.89 3.45
N GLU A 322 20.03 4.82 2.83
CA GLU A 322 19.26 3.62 2.48
C GLU A 322 19.13 2.72 3.72
N ILE A 323 18.16 3.03 4.59
CA ILE A 323 17.96 2.32 5.85
C ILE A 323 16.82 1.30 5.70
N VAL A 324 17.11 0.03 5.96
CA VAL A 324 16.16 -1.09 5.98
C VAL A 324 16.09 -1.69 7.37
N LEU A 325 14.91 -1.56 7.98
CA LEU A 325 14.57 -2.20 9.25
C LEU A 325 13.57 -3.31 8.95
N THR A 326 14.01 -4.57 9.01
CA THR A 326 13.16 -5.70 8.63
C THR A 326 12.01 -5.89 9.64
N PRO A 327 10.95 -6.64 9.30
CA PRO A 327 9.91 -6.98 10.27
C PRO A 327 10.43 -7.68 11.54
N ALA A 328 11.54 -8.43 11.45
CA ALA A 328 12.15 -9.06 12.61
C ALA A 328 12.81 -8.03 13.55
N PHE A 329 13.43 -6.98 13.01
CA PHE A 329 13.98 -5.86 13.78
C PHE A 329 12.89 -4.88 14.25
N ARG A 330 11.87 -4.63 13.43
CA ARG A 330 10.78 -3.70 13.70
C ARG A 330 9.42 -4.38 13.51
N PRO A 331 8.99 -5.22 14.46
CA PRO A 331 7.62 -5.72 14.49
C PRO A 331 6.61 -4.62 14.87
N SER A 332 7.08 -3.56 15.54
CA SER A 332 6.31 -2.35 15.84
C SER A 332 7.23 -1.14 15.94
N VAL A 333 6.66 0.07 15.85
CA VAL A 333 7.40 1.32 16.10
C VAL A 333 8.05 1.29 17.50
N GLY A 334 7.29 0.90 18.53
CA GLY A 334 7.80 0.81 19.90
C GLY A 334 8.96 -0.17 20.06
N ALA A 335 8.91 -1.33 19.39
CA ALA A 335 10.00 -2.32 19.44
C ALA A 335 11.28 -1.82 18.77
N ALA A 336 11.17 -1.12 17.63
CA ALA A 336 12.35 -0.49 17.03
C ALA A 336 12.91 0.61 17.93
N MET A 337 12.06 1.46 18.50
CA MET A 337 12.49 2.54 19.40
C MET A 337 13.22 1.98 20.63
N SER A 338 12.77 0.87 21.22
CA SER A 338 13.46 0.25 22.36
C SER A 338 14.78 -0.41 21.99
N ARG A 339 14.98 -0.76 20.71
CA ARG A 339 16.21 -1.37 20.18
C ARG A 339 17.25 -0.34 19.74
N LEU A 340 16.86 0.92 19.60
CA LEU A 340 17.72 2.03 19.18
C LEU A 340 18.02 2.90 20.41
N GLN A 341 19.21 2.75 20.95
CA GLN A 341 19.63 3.38 22.20
C GLN A 341 20.96 4.10 22.00
N GLY A 342 21.21 5.14 22.80
CA GLY A 342 22.50 5.84 22.84
C GLY A 342 22.88 6.58 21.54
N PRO A 343 24.17 6.93 21.37
CA PRO A 343 24.61 7.77 20.26
C PRO A 343 24.68 7.00 18.94
N ILE A 344 23.76 7.29 18.03
CA ILE A 344 23.73 6.73 16.67
C ILE A 344 23.91 7.88 15.68
N THR A 345 24.90 7.78 14.79
CA THR A 345 25.16 8.71 13.69
C THR A 345 25.25 7.94 12.38
N ILE A 346 24.49 8.38 11.37
CA ILE A 346 24.42 7.77 10.04
C ILE A 346 24.59 8.87 9.00
N SER A 347 25.62 8.79 8.15
CA SER A 347 25.87 9.77 7.09
C SER A 347 24.80 9.70 5.98
N ALA A 348 24.61 10.77 5.21
CA ALA A 348 23.59 10.84 4.15
C ALA A 348 23.77 9.80 3.03
N ARG A 349 25.01 9.35 2.82
CA ARG A 349 25.41 8.37 1.79
C ARG A 349 25.40 6.91 2.27
N SER A 350 25.01 6.69 3.52
CA SER A 350 25.13 5.37 4.14
C SER A 350 23.98 4.44 3.75
N SER A 351 24.24 3.13 3.79
CA SER A 351 23.20 2.10 3.76
C SER A 351 23.28 1.21 4.99
N LEU A 352 22.12 0.92 5.57
CA LEU A 352 22.02 0.17 6.82
C LEU A 352 20.92 -0.87 6.70
N VAL A 353 21.26 -2.14 6.95
CA VAL A 353 20.27 -3.20 7.14
C VAL A 353 20.39 -3.72 8.57
N LEU A 354 19.28 -3.67 9.32
CA LEU A 354 19.15 -4.32 10.62
C LEU A 354 18.06 -5.39 10.53
N ASP A 355 18.45 -6.64 10.74
CA ASP A 355 17.58 -7.81 10.64
C ASP A 355 17.74 -8.74 11.84
N GLY A 356 16.61 -9.18 12.40
CA GLY A 356 16.56 -10.02 13.60
C GLY A 356 16.53 -9.25 14.92
N ASP A 357 16.85 -9.96 16.02
CA ASP A 357 16.86 -9.39 17.37
C ASP A 357 18.18 -8.66 17.65
N VAL A 358 18.28 -7.45 17.09
CA VAL A 358 19.45 -6.57 17.22
C VAL A 358 19.10 -5.37 18.11
N THR A 359 19.98 -5.03 19.04
CA THR A 359 19.93 -3.80 19.85
C THR A 359 21.18 -2.98 19.57
N VAL A 360 21.02 -1.68 19.35
CA VAL A 360 22.10 -0.74 19.04
C VAL A 360 22.24 0.24 20.20
N HIS A 361 23.41 0.30 20.82
CA HIS A 361 23.74 1.29 21.87
C HIS A 361 24.63 2.42 21.36
N ALA A 362 25.53 2.15 20.41
CA ALA A 362 26.31 3.18 19.74
C ALA A 362 26.73 2.74 18.34
N LEU A 363 26.56 3.63 17.36
CA LEU A 363 26.91 3.39 15.97
C LEU A 363 27.36 4.70 15.30
N ASP A 364 28.52 4.68 14.66
CA ASP A 364 28.99 5.73 13.75
C ASP A 364 29.17 5.12 12.36
N LEU A 365 28.24 5.41 11.45
CA LEU A 365 28.17 4.81 10.12
C LEU A 365 28.38 5.87 9.02
N ASP A 366 29.45 5.69 8.25
CA ASP A 366 29.71 6.35 6.98
C ASP A 366 30.09 5.34 5.88
N GLY A 367 29.08 4.68 5.31
CA GLY A 367 29.26 3.60 4.34
C GLY A 367 28.11 2.61 4.39
N ALA A 368 28.37 1.35 4.06
CA ALA A 368 27.37 0.28 4.09
C ALA A 368 27.61 -0.70 5.25
N LEU A 369 26.56 -1.00 6.01
CA LEU A 369 26.53 -1.97 7.09
C LEU A 369 25.30 -2.87 6.98
N VAL A 370 25.50 -4.18 7.09
CA VAL A 370 24.44 -5.17 7.21
C VAL A 370 24.65 -5.94 8.51
N VAL A 371 23.65 -5.97 9.37
CA VAL A 371 23.62 -6.78 10.59
C VAL A 371 22.43 -7.73 10.53
N ARG A 372 22.71 -9.04 10.61
CA ARG A 372 21.66 -10.07 10.57
C ARG A 372 21.80 -11.03 11.75
N ALA A 373 20.70 -11.27 12.45
CA ALA A 373 20.57 -12.25 13.50
C ALA A 373 19.50 -13.28 13.14
N THR A 374 19.88 -14.56 13.07
CA THR A 374 18.93 -15.68 12.87
C THR A 374 17.95 -15.78 14.06
N PRO A 375 16.78 -16.44 13.92
CA PRO A 375 15.90 -16.70 15.07
C PRO A 375 16.65 -17.36 16.24
N GLY A 376 16.52 -16.78 17.44
CA GLY A 376 17.23 -17.23 18.65
C GLY A 376 18.59 -16.59 18.88
N ALA A 377 19.15 -15.85 17.91
CA ALA A 377 20.32 -15.01 18.11
C ALA A 377 19.90 -13.62 18.60
N LYS A 378 20.49 -13.16 19.71
CA LYS A 378 20.34 -11.81 20.25
C LYS A 378 21.66 -11.07 20.10
N VAL A 379 21.64 -9.93 19.42
CA VAL A 379 22.84 -9.19 19.08
C VAL A 379 22.79 -7.81 19.71
N THR A 380 23.83 -7.45 20.45
CA THR A 380 24.01 -6.10 21.00
C THR A 380 25.19 -5.42 20.33
N ILE A 381 24.92 -4.36 19.56
CA ILE A 381 25.96 -3.45 19.06
C ILE A 381 26.26 -2.47 20.20
N ARG A 382 27.32 -2.73 20.97
CA ARG A 382 27.70 -1.88 22.10
C ARG A 382 28.33 -0.58 21.62
N SER A 383 29.27 -0.68 20.69
CA SER A 383 29.90 0.45 20.01
C SER A 383 30.47 -0.05 18.70
N LEU A 384 30.07 0.54 17.58
CA LEU A 384 30.58 0.13 16.27
C LEU A 384 30.83 1.36 15.40
N ARG A 385 32.05 1.48 14.88
CA ARG A 385 32.37 2.45 13.83
C ARG A 385 32.58 1.75 12.49
N VAL A 386 31.91 2.25 11.45
CA VAL A 386 32.04 1.72 10.08
C VAL A 386 32.26 2.88 9.12
N ALA A 387 33.42 2.90 8.47
CA ALA A 387 33.73 3.81 7.37
C ALA A 387 34.19 2.99 6.16
N ASN A 388 33.42 3.00 5.07
CA ASN A 388 33.76 2.27 3.85
C ASN A 388 33.15 2.93 2.58
N ALA A 389 33.52 2.39 1.42
CA ALA A 389 33.10 2.92 0.11
C ALA A 389 31.58 2.81 -0.17
N GLY A 390 30.81 2.07 0.63
CA GLY A 390 29.35 2.07 0.59
C GLY A 390 28.76 1.56 -0.74
N SER A 391 27.67 2.19 -1.18
CA SER A 391 27.01 1.90 -2.46
C SER A 391 26.65 3.20 -3.17
N ASP A 392 26.53 3.13 -4.50
CA ASP A 392 26.08 4.22 -5.36
C ASP A 392 24.77 3.85 -6.04
N LEU A 393 23.96 4.85 -6.40
CA LEU A 393 22.82 4.69 -7.30
C LEU A 393 23.21 5.20 -8.68
N GLU A 394 23.18 4.32 -9.69
CA GLU A 394 23.49 4.63 -11.08
C GLU A 394 22.20 4.60 -11.91
N GLU A 395 21.86 5.73 -12.53
CA GLU A 395 20.71 5.83 -13.42
C GLU A 395 20.89 4.94 -14.66
N LEU A 396 19.83 4.26 -15.08
CA LEU A 396 19.86 3.45 -16.29
C LEU A 396 19.86 4.34 -17.53
N THR A 397 20.69 3.99 -18.51
CA THR A 397 20.68 4.63 -19.83
C THR A 397 19.41 4.28 -20.61
N LYS A 398 19.09 5.09 -21.64
CA LYS A 398 17.95 4.83 -22.52
C LYS A 398 18.03 3.46 -23.21
N SER A 399 19.23 3.00 -23.57
CA SER A 399 19.44 1.67 -24.14
C SER A 399 19.12 0.57 -23.14
N GLU A 400 19.55 0.71 -21.88
CA GLU A 400 19.29 -0.28 -20.84
C GLU A 400 17.81 -0.33 -20.44
N LEU A 401 17.10 0.80 -20.46
CA LEU A 401 15.65 0.84 -20.23
C LEU A 401 14.86 0.11 -21.32
N ALA A 402 15.39 0.05 -22.55
CA ALA A 402 14.77 -0.63 -23.68
C ALA A 402 15.20 -2.11 -23.82
N ASP A 403 16.21 -2.54 -23.07
CA ASP A 403 16.78 -3.88 -23.16
C ASP A 403 16.00 -4.87 -22.26
N CYS A 404 15.38 -5.87 -22.88
CA CYS A 404 14.66 -6.93 -22.15
C CYS A 404 15.59 -7.86 -21.35
N GLY A 405 16.91 -7.84 -21.62
CA GLY A 405 17.92 -8.52 -20.81
C GLY A 405 18.21 -7.83 -19.47
N VAL A 406 17.86 -6.55 -19.30
CA VAL A 406 17.94 -5.86 -18.02
C VAL A 406 16.71 -6.23 -17.18
N GLU A 407 16.96 -6.63 -15.92
CA GLU A 407 15.89 -7.01 -14.99
C GLU A 407 14.77 -5.96 -14.94
N GLU A 408 13.53 -6.44 -15.02
CA GLU A 408 12.35 -5.57 -15.08
C GLU A 408 12.26 -4.65 -13.86
N VAL A 409 12.59 -5.15 -12.67
CA VAL A 409 12.58 -4.37 -11.43
C VAL A 409 13.52 -3.15 -11.48
N LEU A 410 14.65 -3.26 -12.19
CA LEU A 410 15.58 -2.15 -12.41
C LEU A 410 15.01 -1.17 -13.44
N ARG A 411 14.44 -1.69 -14.53
CA ARG A 411 13.79 -0.86 -15.56
C ARG A 411 12.56 -0.11 -15.03
N LEU A 412 11.83 -0.68 -14.06
CA LEU A 412 10.68 -0.03 -13.42
C LEU A 412 11.08 1.14 -12.51
N ARG A 413 12.23 1.05 -11.81
CA ARG A 413 12.72 2.12 -10.92
C ARG A 413 13.66 3.11 -11.60
N GLY A 414 14.28 2.74 -12.72
CA GLY A 414 15.11 3.62 -13.55
C GLY A 414 16.56 3.77 -13.09
N TYR A 415 17.02 2.99 -12.12
CA TYR A 415 18.40 2.97 -11.64
C TYR A 415 18.76 1.60 -11.08
N ARG A 416 20.07 1.38 -10.89
CA ARG A 416 20.65 0.22 -10.20
C ARG A 416 21.46 0.67 -9.00
N ARG A 417 21.54 -0.18 -7.98
CA ARG A 417 22.48 -0.01 -6.86
C ARG A 417 23.79 -0.71 -7.21
N VAL A 418 24.90 0.02 -7.09
CA VAL A 418 26.25 -0.52 -7.29
C VAL A 418 26.96 -0.56 -5.95
N SER A 419 27.10 -1.76 -5.38
CA SER A 419 27.80 -1.94 -4.11
C SER A 419 29.31 -1.87 -4.32
N ARG A 420 29.98 -0.98 -3.58
CA ARG A 420 31.44 -0.78 -3.64
C ARG A 420 32.16 -1.45 -2.47
N ALA A 421 31.61 -1.32 -1.27
CA ALA A 421 32.06 -2.02 -0.08
C ALA A 421 30.91 -2.13 0.92
N VAL A 422 30.84 -3.23 1.66
CA VAL A 422 29.87 -3.45 2.73
C VAL A 422 30.54 -4.20 3.88
N LYS A 423 30.29 -3.76 5.12
CA LYS A 423 30.60 -4.55 6.30
C LYS A 423 29.39 -5.41 6.63
N GLU A 424 29.57 -6.73 6.62
CA GLU A 424 28.52 -7.67 7.04
C GLU A 424 28.86 -8.27 8.41
N VAL A 425 27.90 -8.21 9.33
CA VAL A 425 27.99 -8.82 10.65
C VAL A 425 26.80 -9.78 10.78
N VAL A 426 27.06 -11.07 10.58
CA VAL A 426 26.01 -12.10 10.44
C VAL A 426 26.16 -13.16 11.52
N PHE A 427 25.09 -13.38 12.27
CA PHE A 427 25.00 -14.39 13.32
C PHE A 427 24.03 -15.50 12.89
N THR A 428 24.59 -16.67 12.57
CA THR A 428 23.84 -17.80 11.99
C THR A 428 23.40 -18.83 13.03
N GLU A 429 23.88 -18.74 14.26
CA GLU A 429 23.57 -19.66 15.35
C GLU A 429 22.81 -18.94 16.48
N PRO A 430 21.88 -19.60 17.19
CA PRO A 430 21.27 -19.06 18.40
C PRO A 430 22.32 -18.74 19.48
N GLY A 431 22.08 -17.68 20.25
CA GLY A 431 23.01 -17.24 21.30
C GLY A 431 22.92 -15.75 21.58
N GLU A 432 23.72 -15.29 22.55
CA GLU A 432 23.86 -13.87 22.86
C GLU A 432 25.22 -13.38 22.38
N PHE A 433 25.22 -12.33 21.56
CA PHE A 433 26.41 -11.81 20.90
C PHE A 433 26.55 -10.32 21.17
N THR A 434 27.79 -9.85 21.31
CA THR A 434 28.12 -8.42 21.43
C THR A 434 29.08 -8.04 20.32
N VAL A 435 28.79 -6.92 19.64
CA VAL A 435 29.65 -6.28 18.65
C VAL A 435 30.22 -5.01 19.29
N GLU A 436 31.54 -4.93 19.35
CA GLU A 436 32.27 -3.81 19.93
C GLU A 436 33.57 -3.59 19.16
N GLU A 437 33.59 -2.59 18.27
CA GLU A 437 34.71 -2.31 17.34
C GLU A 437 34.87 -0.82 16.99
#